data_AF-A0A933ESV4-F1
#
_entry.id   AF-A0A933ESV4-F1
#
_cell.length_a   1.000
_cell.length_b   1.000
_cell.length_c   1.000
_cell.angle_alpha   90.00
_cell.angle_beta   90.00
_cell.angle_gamma   90.00
#
_symmetry.space_group_name_H-M   'P 1'
#
loop_
_entity.id
_entity.type
_entity.pdbx_description
1 polymer ?
#
loop_
_entity_poly.entity_id
_entity_poly.type
_entity_poly.pdbx_seq_one_letter_code
_entity_poly.pdbx_strand_id
1 'polypeptide(L)'
;MNVKNSPYRKLFEPGNVGALRLRNRVIMGIYPTHYAVDSQVTERMIGFYGARARGGVAMIVVEGPCLDYPRDYFGGAQVRLDEDSFLPGLRRLAEKKVIILTKVQVARIDADGLAYRDENGTESFLPVDTVVLAAGTRPDPTLVQALEGKVAEVYAVGDCDQPGIGGMAIRAGLDLGMRI
;
A
#
# COMPACT_ATOMS: atom_id res chain seq x y z
N MET A 1 29.00 15.47 11.45
CA MET A 1 28.09 16.18 12.38
C MET A 1 28.00 15.35 13.66
N ASN A 2 28.33 15.91 14.82
CA ASN A 2 28.39 15.14 16.06
C ASN A 2 26.97 15.01 16.67
N VAL A 3 26.32 13.86 16.41
CA VAL A 3 24.92 13.58 16.78
C VAL A 3 24.66 13.75 18.28
N LYS A 4 25.70 13.67 19.12
CA LYS A 4 25.60 13.76 20.58
C LYS A 4 25.07 15.10 21.11
N ASN A 5 25.26 16.21 20.38
CA ASN A 5 24.83 17.56 20.80
C ASN A 5 23.68 18.13 19.95
N SER A 6 23.00 17.30 19.16
CA SER A 6 21.86 17.75 18.34
C SER A 6 20.58 17.84 19.17
N PRO A 7 19.75 18.90 19.02
CA PRO A 7 18.42 18.95 19.63
C PRO A 7 17.50 17.82 19.12
N TYR A 8 17.87 17.15 18.02
CA TYR A 8 17.14 16.04 17.42
C TYR A 8 17.71 14.67 17.79
N ARG A 9 18.42 14.53 18.92
CA ARG A 9 19.05 13.26 19.34
C ARG A 9 18.10 12.05 19.26
N LYS A 10 16.84 12.22 19.66
CA LYS A 10 15.81 11.16 19.62
C LYS A 10 15.56 10.61 18.22
N LEU A 11 15.71 11.42 17.17
CA LEU A 11 15.55 11.01 15.78
C LEU A 11 16.59 9.97 15.36
N PHE A 12 17.80 10.07 15.91
CA PHE A 12 18.93 9.20 15.57
C PHE A 12 19.11 8.02 16.52
N GLU A 13 18.32 7.96 17.60
CA GLU A 13 18.28 6.80 18.51
C GLU A 13 17.46 5.66 17.88
N PRO A 14 17.83 4.39 18.09
CA PRO A 14 17.08 3.27 17.54
C PRO A 14 15.63 3.21 18.06
N GLY A 15 14.69 2.88 17.19
CA GLY A 15 13.25 2.81 17.49
C GLY A 15 12.63 1.48 17.03
N ASN A 16 11.32 1.33 17.23
CA ASN A 16 10.56 0.17 16.77
C ASN A 16 9.38 0.63 15.92
N VAL A 17 9.04 -0.15 14.90
CA VAL A 17 7.76 -0.12 14.19
C VAL A 17 7.18 -1.52 14.30
N GLY A 18 6.21 -1.74 15.19
CA GLY A 18 5.80 -3.09 15.59
C GLY A 18 7.01 -3.88 16.12
N ALA A 19 7.22 -5.09 15.61
CA ALA A 19 8.38 -5.94 15.92
C ALA A 19 9.68 -5.51 15.23
N LEU A 20 9.62 -4.62 14.23
CA LEU A 20 10.79 -4.21 13.45
C LEU A 20 11.66 -3.21 14.23
N ARG A 21 12.84 -3.66 14.66
CA ARG A 21 13.89 -2.80 15.25
C ARG A 21 14.54 -1.94 14.16
N LEU A 22 14.36 -0.63 14.23
CA LEU A 22 15.01 0.34 13.35
C LEU A 22 16.27 0.92 13.98
N ARG A 23 17.32 1.07 13.18
CA ARG A 23 18.61 1.65 13.63
C ARG A 23 18.49 3.13 14.03
N ASN A 24 17.48 3.83 13.55
CA ASN A 24 17.09 5.20 13.92
C ASN A 24 15.62 5.44 13.52
N ARG A 25 15.08 6.63 13.78
CA ARG A 25 13.68 7.00 13.50
C ARG A 25 13.52 7.83 12.22
N VAL A 26 14.53 7.85 11.36
CA VAL A 26 14.44 8.53 10.06
C VAL A 26 13.78 7.56 9.08
N ILE A 27 12.54 7.85 8.72
CA ILE A 27 11.72 7.06 7.80
C ILE A 27 11.44 7.91 6.57
N MET A 28 11.64 7.34 5.39
CA MET A 28 11.18 7.93 4.14
C MET A 28 9.75 7.43 3.88
N GLY A 29 8.79 8.36 3.87
CA GLY A 29 7.42 8.07 3.45
C GLY A 29 7.33 7.77 1.95
N ILE A 30 6.12 7.41 1.52
CA ILE A 30 5.83 7.13 0.10
C ILE A 30 6.19 8.37 -0.72
N TYR A 31 6.95 8.15 -1.79
CA TYR A 31 7.28 9.18 -2.76
C TYR A 31 7.19 8.57 -4.17
N PRO A 32 6.21 8.97 -5.00
CA PRO A 32 6.11 8.49 -6.37
C PRO A 32 7.26 9.09 -7.19
N THR A 33 8.24 8.28 -7.57
CA THR A 33 9.40 8.75 -8.32
C THR A 33 9.11 8.93 -9.80
N HIS A 34 8.06 8.28 -10.31
CA HIS A 34 7.74 8.19 -11.74
C HIS A 34 8.90 7.64 -12.57
N TYR A 35 9.70 6.74 -11.99
CA TYR A 35 10.84 6.12 -12.66
C TYR A 35 10.55 4.71 -13.20
N ALA A 36 9.34 4.17 -13.04
CA ALA A 36 9.00 2.91 -13.67
C ALA A 36 8.93 3.08 -15.19
N VAL A 37 9.36 2.06 -15.92
CA VAL A 37 9.21 1.97 -17.37
C VAL A 37 8.49 0.67 -17.65
N ASP A 38 7.43 0.71 -18.46
CA ASP A 38 6.55 -0.45 -18.69
C ASP A 38 6.03 -1.10 -17.40
N SER A 39 5.76 -0.27 -16.38
CA SER A 39 5.39 -0.68 -15.02
C SER A 39 6.42 -1.53 -14.27
N GLN A 40 7.66 -1.61 -14.77
CA GLN A 40 8.76 -2.34 -14.16
C GLN A 40 9.63 -1.43 -13.31
N VAL A 41 10.23 -2.02 -12.28
CA VAL A 41 11.29 -1.38 -11.50
C VAL A 41 12.52 -1.17 -12.38
N THR A 42 13.10 0.02 -12.34
CA THR A 42 14.28 0.40 -13.13
C THR A 42 15.53 0.58 -12.26
N GLU A 43 16.71 0.56 -12.89
CA GLU A 43 17.98 0.88 -12.21
C GLU A 43 17.97 2.28 -11.59
N ARG A 44 17.27 3.23 -12.22
CA ARG A 44 17.13 4.59 -11.70
C ARG A 44 16.37 4.59 -10.38
N MET A 45 15.30 3.79 -10.28
CA MET A 45 14.53 3.61 -9.05
C MET A 45 15.37 2.94 -7.96
N ILE A 46 16.09 1.87 -8.30
CA ILE A 46 17.02 1.19 -7.38
C ILE A 46 18.10 2.15 -6.88
N GLY A 47 18.73 2.90 -7.78
CA GLY A 47 19.74 3.90 -7.44
C GLY A 47 19.18 5.01 -6.54
N PHE A 48 17.96 5.48 -6.82
CA PHE A 48 17.27 6.48 -6.01
C PHE A 48 17.08 6.00 -4.57
N TYR A 49 16.44 4.85 -4.35
CA TYR A 49 16.20 4.32 -3.01
C TYR A 49 17.49 3.87 -2.31
N GLY A 50 18.41 3.24 -3.05
CA GLY A 50 19.72 2.85 -2.56
C GLY A 50 20.53 4.05 -2.03
N ALA A 51 20.44 5.22 -2.66
CA ALA A 51 21.08 6.44 -2.16
C ALA A 51 20.51 6.89 -0.81
N ARG A 52 19.19 6.75 -0.57
CA ARG A 52 18.56 7.12 0.72
C ARG A 52 18.90 6.11 1.80
N ALA A 53 18.92 4.82 1.47
CA ALA A 53 19.35 3.77 2.37
C ALA A 53 20.80 3.99 2.83
N ARG A 54 21.72 4.27 1.89
CA ARG A 54 23.12 4.63 2.19
C ARG A 54 23.25 5.94 2.97
N GLY A 55 22.33 6.88 2.74
CA GLY A 55 22.24 8.15 3.48
C GLY A 55 21.79 8.03 4.93
N GLY A 56 21.42 6.83 5.40
CA GLY A 56 21.12 6.58 6.81
C GLY A 56 19.63 6.42 7.15
N VAL A 57 18.73 6.46 6.16
CA VAL A 57 17.29 6.21 6.37
C VAL A 57 17.06 4.79 6.87
N ALA A 58 16.40 4.64 8.01
CA ALA A 58 16.20 3.35 8.64
C ALA A 58 15.13 2.49 7.95
N MET A 59 14.10 3.12 7.39
CA MET A 59 13.01 2.47 6.68
C MET A 59 12.57 3.33 5.49
N ILE A 60 12.35 2.69 4.34
CA ILE A 60 11.86 3.32 3.12
C ILE A 60 10.53 2.66 2.78
N VAL A 61 9.46 3.44 2.72
CA VAL A 61 8.20 3.01 2.12
C VAL A 61 8.28 3.31 0.63
N VAL A 62 8.38 2.26 -0.18
CA VAL A 62 8.41 2.37 -1.64
C VAL A 62 7.01 2.77 -2.14
N GLU A 63 6.94 3.31 -3.35
CA GLU A 63 5.72 3.73 -4.07
C GLU A 63 4.53 2.79 -3.87
N GLY A 64 3.31 3.28 -4.11
CA GLY A 64 2.12 2.42 -4.19
C GLY A 64 2.06 1.70 -5.53
N PRO A 65 2.38 0.39 -5.61
CA PRO A 65 2.26 -0.34 -6.86
C PRO A 65 0.78 -0.55 -7.20
N CYS A 66 0.47 -0.66 -8.49
CA CYS A 66 -0.84 -1.09 -8.96
C CYS A 66 -1.01 -2.58 -8.61
N LEU A 67 -2.00 -2.88 -7.77
CA LEU A 67 -2.31 -4.24 -7.30
C LEU A 67 -3.44 -4.91 -8.11
N ASP A 68 -4.26 -4.12 -8.80
CA ASP A 68 -5.40 -4.57 -9.60
C ASP A 68 -5.47 -3.79 -10.91
N TYR A 69 -4.85 -4.29 -11.97
CA TYR A 69 -4.88 -3.64 -13.28
C TYR A 69 -6.15 -4.01 -14.06
N PRO A 70 -6.83 -3.04 -14.72
CA PRO A 70 -6.48 -1.63 -14.85
C PRO A 70 -7.10 -0.70 -13.79
N ARG A 71 -7.81 -1.24 -12.78
CA ARG A 71 -8.61 -0.47 -11.83
C ARG A 71 -7.76 0.46 -10.94
N ASP A 72 -6.61 -0.02 -10.48
CA ASP A 72 -5.67 0.63 -9.58
C ASP A 72 -4.46 1.24 -10.33
N TYR A 73 -4.58 1.40 -11.65
CA TYR A 73 -3.52 1.93 -12.49
C TYR A 73 -3.72 3.43 -12.75
N PHE A 74 -2.82 4.25 -12.20
CA PHE A 74 -2.88 5.70 -12.31
C PHE A 74 -2.06 6.27 -13.48
N GLY A 75 -1.53 5.41 -14.34
CA GLY A 75 -0.65 5.80 -15.44
C GLY A 75 0.69 6.35 -14.94
N GLY A 76 1.43 7.01 -15.84
CA GLY A 76 2.57 7.84 -15.44
C GLY A 76 3.66 7.12 -14.65
N ALA A 77 4.19 6.00 -15.16
CA ALA A 77 5.34 5.30 -14.58
C ALA A 77 5.11 4.74 -13.16
N GLN A 78 3.92 4.20 -12.89
CA GLN A 78 3.61 3.42 -11.69
C GLN A 78 4.12 1.98 -11.83
N VAL A 79 4.71 1.41 -10.77
CA VAL A 79 5.09 -0.01 -10.74
C VAL A 79 3.83 -0.88 -10.63
N ARG A 80 3.81 -2.04 -11.30
CA ARG A 80 2.74 -3.04 -11.15
C ARG A 80 3.18 -4.19 -10.25
N LEU A 81 2.24 -4.81 -9.57
CA LEU A 81 2.44 -5.98 -8.71
C LEU A 81 1.28 -6.98 -8.80
N ASP A 82 0.37 -6.77 -9.76
CA ASP A 82 -0.77 -7.64 -10.01
C ASP A 82 -0.39 -8.94 -10.77
N GLU A 83 0.79 -8.97 -11.40
CA GLU A 83 1.33 -10.16 -12.08
C GLU A 83 2.75 -10.51 -11.60
N ASP A 84 3.07 -11.81 -11.57
CA ASP A 84 4.38 -12.34 -11.17
C ASP A 84 5.54 -11.80 -12.02
N SER A 85 5.25 -11.39 -13.26
CA SER A 85 6.22 -10.81 -14.21
C SER A 85 6.87 -9.51 -13.70
N PHE A 86 6.27 -8.83 -12.72
CA PHE A 86 6.80 -7.62 -12.09
C PHE A 86 7.59 -7.89 -10.80
N LEU A 87 7.50 -9.11 -10.24
CA LEU A 87 8.20 -9.49 -9.01
C LEU A 87 9.73 -9.40 -9.07
N PRO A 88 10.41 -9.79 -10.17
CA PRO A 88 11.87 -9.75 -10.21
C PRO A 88 12.43 -8.36 -9.89
N GLY A 89 11.82 -7.31 -10.44
CA GLY A 89 12.22 -5.92 -10.19
C GLY A 89 12.06 -5.51 -8.73
N LEU A 90 10.92 -5.84 -8.12
CA LEU A 90 10.64 -5.53 -6.70
C LEU A 90 11.56 -6.29 -5.75
N ARG A 91 11.88 -7.56 -6.06
CA ARG A 91 12.87 -8.34 -5.30
C ARG A 91 14.26 -7.72 -5.37
N ARG A 92 14.64 -7.16 -6.53
CA ARG A 92 15.91 -6.42 -6.69
C ARG A 92 15.94 -5.14 -5.85
N LEU A 93 14.81 -4.43 -5.70
CA LEU A 93 14.71 -3.29 -4.77
C LEU A 93 14.84 -3.71 -3.30
N ALA A 94 14.28 -4.86 -2.95
CA ALA A 94 14.26 -5.31 -1.57
C ALA A 94 15.62 -5.85 -1.10
N GLU A 95 16.50 -6.31 -2.01
CA GLU A 95 17.82 -6.98 -1.80
C GLU A 95 17.90 -8.05 -0.68
N LYS A 96 16.79 -8.33 0.02
CA LYS A 96 16.72 -9.12 1.25
C LYS A 96 15.44 -9.93 1.30
N LYS A 97 15.55 -11.06 2.00
CA LYS A 97 14.61 -12.13 2.42
C LYS A 97 13.12 -11.77 2.64
N VAL A 98 12.51 -11.00 1.73
CA VAL A 98 11.08 -10.72 1.70
C VAL A 98 10.43 -11.81 0.86
N ILE A 99 9.53 -12.57 1.49
CA ILE A 99 8.71 -13.55 0.79
C ILE A 99 7.57 -12.77 0.14
N ILE A 100 7.49 -12.80 -1.19
CA ILE A 100 6.37 -12.24 -1.95
C ILE A 100 5.58 -13.40 -2.52
N LEU A 101 4.32 -13.50 -2.11
CA LEU A 101 3.34 -14.46 -2.60
C LEU A 101 2.29 -13.67 -3.37
N THR A 102 2.20 -13.91 -4.67
CA THR A 102 1.19 -13.36 -5.58
C THR A 102 0.14 -14.42 -5.89
N LYS A 103 -1.03 -14.00 -6.40
CA LYS A 103 -2.14 -14.90 -6.73
C LYS A 103 -2.58 -15.80 -5.57
N VAL A 104 -2.42 -15.31 -4.35
CA VAL A 104 -2.88 -15.97 -3.13
C VAL A 104 -4.03 -15.18 -2.51
N GLN A 105 -5.02 -15.88 -1.98
CA GLN A 105 -6.09 -15.29 -1.19
C GLN A 105 -5.83 -15.59 0.29
N VAL A 106 -5.82 -14.54 1.14
CA VAL A 106 -5.79 -14.74 2.60
C VAL A 106 -7.08 -15.44 3.02
N ALA A 107 -6.97 -16.65 3.59
CA ALA A 107 -8.09 -17.47 4.02
C ALA A 107 -8.46 -17.19 5.48
N ARG A 108 -7.45 -17.03 6.35
CA ARG A 108 -7.61 -16.81 7.79
C ARG A 108 -6.37 -16.13 8.37
N ILE A 109 -6.58 -15.33 9.42
CA ILE A 109 -5.52 -14.80 10.27
C ILE A 109 -5.73 -15.39 11.66
N ASP A 110 -4.72 -16.09 12.15
CA ASP A 110 -4.70 -16.77 13.44
C ASP A 110 -3.69 -16.08 14.38
N ALA A 111 -3.68 -16.48 15.66
CA ALA A 111 -2.73 -15.94 16.63
C ALA A 111 -1.25 -16.20 16.26
N ASP A 112 -1.00 -17.28 15.52
CA ASP A 112 0.35 -17.76 15.18
C ASP A 112 0.76 -17.48 13.73
N GLY A 113 -0.10 -16.82 12.93
CA GLY A 113 0.21 -16.49 11.55
C GLY A 113 -0.99 -16.32 10.62
N LEU A 114 -0.75 -16.55 9.33
CA LEU A 114 -1.70 -16.31 8.25
C LEU A 114 -1.83 -17.54 7.36
N ALA A 115 -3.05 -18.02 7.17
CA ALA A 115 -3.37 -19.04 6.17
C ALA A 115 -3.75 -18.36 4.85
N TYR A 116 -3.24 -18.88 3.73
CA TYR A 116 -3.56 -18.41 2.39
C TYR A 116 -3.87 -19.58 1.45
N ARG A 117 -4.69 -19.34 0.44
CA ARG A 117 -4.99 -20.28 -0.64
C ARG A 117 -4.35 -19.80 -1.94
N ASP A 118 -3.68 -20.69 -2.66
CA ASP A 118 -3.16 -20.41 -4.00
C ASP A 118 -4.25 -20.49 -5.08
N GLU A 119 -3.88 -20.25 -6.34
CA GLU A 119 -4.79 -20.29 -7.49
C GLU A 119 -5.44 -21.67 -7.73
N ASN A 120 -4.85 -22.75 -7.19
CA ASN A 120 -5.40 -24.10 -7.26
C ASN A 120 -6.31 -24.44 -6.07
N GLY A 121 -6.49 -23.50 -5.14
CA GLY A 121 -7.26 -23.67 -3.91
C GLY A 121 -6.50 -24.40 -2.79
N THR A 122 -5.18 -24.64 -2.95
CA THR A 122 -4.36 -25.29 -1.93
C THR A 122 -4.10 -24.33 -0.78
N GLU A 123 -4.48 -24.72 0.44
CA GLU A 123 -4.21 -23.93 1.64
C GLU A 123 -2.79 -24.15 2.16
N SER A 124 -2.10 -23.07 2.51
CA SER A 124 -0.76 -23.05 3.10
C SER A 124 -0.75 -22.08 4.29
N PHE A 125 0.14 -22.33 5.25
CA PHE A 125 0.27 -21.51 6.46
C PHE A 125 1.61 -20.78 6.48
N LEU A 126 1.56 -19.47 6.70
CA LEU A 126 2.72 -18.60 6.85
C LEU A 126 2.82 -18.12 8.31
N PRO A 127 3.80 -18.62 9.10
CA PRO A 127 3.99 -18.17 10.47
C PRO A 127 4.52 -16.74 10.47
N VAL A 128 3.73 -15.82 11.03
CA VAL A 128 4.06 -14.39 11.17
C VAL A 128 3.52 -13.87 12.50
N ASP A 129 4.27 -12.95 13.11
CA ASP A 129 3.93 -12.30 14.39
C ASP A 129 3.09 -11.03 14.21
N THR A 130 3.02 -10.50 12.98
CA THR A 130 2.26 -9.28 12.66
C THR A 130 1.70 -9.37 11.25
N VAL A 131 0.41 -9.05 11.10
CA VAL A 131 -0.26 -8.91 9.81
C VAL A 131 -0.69 -7.46 9.61
N VAL A 132 -0.28 -6.87 8.48
CA VAL A 132 -0.75 -5.55 8.04
C VAL A 132 -1.72 -5.76 6.88
N LEU A 133 -2.97 -5.35 7.06
CA LEU A 133 -4.01 -5.50 6.05
C LEU A 133 -3.99 -4.34 5.06
N ALA A 134 -3.77 -4.65 3.78
CA ALA A 134 -3.85 -3.71 2.66
C ALA A 134 -4.74 -4.30 1.53
N ALA A 135 -5.90 -4.84 1.90
CA ALA A 135 -6.77 -5.62 1.01
C ALA A 135 -7.79 -4.79 0.22
N GLY A 136 -7.53 -3.50 0.00
CA GLY A 136 -8.45 -2.57 -0.65
C GLY A 136 -9.65 -2.18 0.23
N THR A 137 -10.63 -1.54 -0.41
CA THR A 137 -11.87 -1.04 0.20
C THR A 137 -13.09 -1.62 -0.50
N ARG A 138 -14.24 -1.66 0.20
CA ARG A 138 -15.54 -2.09 -0.35
C ARG A 138 -16.59 -1.03 -0.05
N PRO A 139 -17.65 -0.89 -0.89
CA PRO A 139 -18.75 -0.01 -0.57
C PRO A 139 -19.39 -0.39 0.77
N ASP A 140 -19.83 0.62 1.51
CA ASP A 140 -20.60 0.47 2.74
C ASP A 140 -21.90 1.29 2.65
N PRO A 141 -23.01 0.65 2.20
CA PRO A 141 -24.28 1.33 2.03
C PRO A 141 -25.11 1.41 3.33
N THR A 142 -24.56 1.02 4.48
CA THR A 142 -25.33 0.88 5.73
C THR A 142 -26.09 2.15 6.11
N LEU A 143 -25.45 3.32 5.99
CA LEU A 143 -26.08 4.59 6.31
C LEU A 143 -27.15 4.98 5.28
N VAL A 144 -26.91 4.71 4.00
CA VAL A 144 -27.87 4.99 2.91
C VAL A 144 -29.16 4.21 3.17
N GLN A 145 -29.02 2.90 3.40
CA GLN A 145 -30.15 2.01 3.73
C GLN A 145 -30.88 2.44 5.01
N ALA A 146 -30.16 2.92 6.02
CA ALA A 146 -30.77 3.36 7.28
C ALA A 146 -31.61 4.65 7.13
N LEU A 147 -31.39 5.43 6.07
CA LEU A 147 -32.10 6.68 5.77
C LEU A 147 -33.23 6.50 4.76
N GLU A 148 -33.27 5.39 4.02
CA GLU A 148 -34.35 5.06 3.10
C GLU A 148 -35.72 5.12 3.80
N GLY A 149 -36.67 5.84 3.22
CA GLY A 149 -38.02 6.02 3.77
C GLY A 149 -38.13 6.96 4.97
N LYS A 150 -37.04 7.54 5.49
CA LYS A 150 -37.06 8.53 6.58
C LYS A 150 -36.95 9.98 6.11
N VAL A 151 -36.47 10.18 4.90
CA VAL A 151 -36.34 11.48 4.23
C VAL A 151 -36.90 11.39 2.82
N ALA A 152 -37.17 12.54 2.20
CA ALA A 152 -37.73 12.58 0.85
C ALA A 152 -36.82 11.90 -0.18
N GLU A 153 -35.51 12.14 -0.10
CA GLU A 153 -34.51 11.64 -1.05
C GLU A 153 -33.21 11.30 -0.33
N VAL A 154 -32.54 10.21 -0.74
CA VAL A 154 -31.22 9.79 -0.27
C VAL A 154 -30.38 9.41 -1.47
N TYR A 155 -29.13 9.86 -1.51
CA TYR A 155 -28.18 9.52 -2.57
C TYR A 155 -26.87 9.06 -1.97
N ALA A 156 -26.32 7.98 -2.52
CA ALA A 156 -24.98 7.49 -2.19
C ALA A 156 -23.95 8.19 -3.08
N VAL A 157 -22.84 8.68 -2.51
CA VAL A 157 -21.82 9.44 -3.24
C VAL A 157 -20.43 9.04 -2.76
N GLY A 158 -19.54 8.74 -3.71
CA GLY A 158 -18.16 8.38 -3.45
C GLY A 158 -18.03 6.95 -2.94
N ASP A 159 -17.06 6.71 -2.06
CA ASP A 159 -16.63 5.34 -1.70
C ASP A 159 -17.70 4.49 -1.02
N CYS A 160 -18.74 5.11 -0.42
CA CYS A 160 -19.86 4.36 0.15
C CYS A 160 -20.73 3.69 -0.92
N ASP A 161 -20.70 4.18 -2.16
CA ASP A 161 -21.38 3.63 -3.33
C ASP A 161 -20.42 2.83 -4.22
N GLN A 162 -19.36 3.50 -4.67
CA GLN A 162 -18.30 2.92 -5.48
C GLN A 162 -16.94 3.40 -5.00
N PRO A 163 -16.16 2.55 -4.30
CA PRO A 163 -14.79 2.85 -3.93
C PRO A 163 -13.98 3.28 -5.14
N GLY A 164 -13.31 4.42 -4.98
CA GLY A 164 -12.43 4.96 -5.99
C GLY A 164 -11.37 5.86 -5.38
N ILE A 165 -10.69 6.62 -6.22
CA ILE A 165 -9.77 7.63 -5.75
C ILE A 165 -10.53 8.87 -5.27
N GLY A 166 -9.91 9.67 -4.39
CA GLY A 166 -10.53 10.88 -3.85
C GLY A 166 -11.05 11.85 -4.93
N GLY A 167 -10.40 11.92 -6.10
CA GLY A 167 -10.87 12.71 -7.23
C GLY A 167 -12.20 12.21 -7.83
N MET A 168 -12.40 10.88 -7.88
CA MET A 168 -13.65 10.27 -8.33
C MET A 168 -14.79 10.52 -7.33
N ALA A 169 -14.49 10.43 -6.03
CA ALA A 169 -15.48 10.75 -5.00
C ALA A 169 -15.95 12.22 -5.09
N ILE A 170 -15.03 13.17 -5.30
CA ILE A 170 -15.36 14.57 -5.52
C ILE A 170 -16.19 14.74 -6.80
N ARG A 171 -15.79 14.06 -7.89
CA ARG A 171 -16.50 14.16 -9.16
C ARG A 171 -17.92 13.60 -9.07
N ALA A 172 -18.11 12.47 -8.38
CA ALA A 172 -19.43 11.90 -8.15
C ALA A 172 -20.35 12.87 -7.41
N GLY A 173 -19.83 13.57 -6.40
CA GLY A 173 -20.57 14.62 -5.69
C GLY A 173 -20.94 15.79 -6.58
N LEU A 174 -20.01 16.25 -7.42
CA LEU A 174 -20.30 17.30 -8.41
C LEU A 174 -21.37 16.87 -9.42
N ASP A 175 -21.23 15.67 -9.99
CA ASP A 175 -22.14 15.17 -11.02
C ASP A 175 -23.56 14.97 -10.48
N LEU A 176 -23.70 14.51 -9.23
CA LEU A 176 -24.99 14.44 -8.56
C LEU A 176 -25.55 15.84 -8.29
N GLY A 177 -24.74 16.74 -7.73
CA GLY A 177 -25.16 18.11 -7.41
C GLY A 177 -25.60 18.93 -8.62
N MET A 178 -25.20 18.54 -9.84
CA MET A 178 -25.66 19.16 -11.09
C MET A 178 -26.99 18.59 -11.62
N ARG A 179 -27.49 17.50 -11.04
CA ARG A 179 -28.70 16.78 -11.49
C ARG A 179 -29.91 16.99 -10.58
N ILE A 180 -29.67 17.45 -9.35
CA ILE A 180 -30.70 17.79 -8.35
C ILE A 180 -30.83 19.30 -8.24
#